data_AF-A0A8E0VKM8-F1
#
_entry.id   AF-A0A8E0VKM8-F1
#
_cell.length_a   1.000
_cell.length_b   1.000
_cell.length_c   1.000
_cell.angle_alpha   90.00
_cell.angle_beta   90.00
_cell.angle_gamma   90.00
#
_symmetry.space_group_name_H-M   'P 1'
#
loop_
_entity.id
_entity.type
_entity.pdbx_description
1 polymer ?
#
loop_
_entity_poly.entity_id
_entity_poly.type
_entity_poly.pdbx_seq_one_letter_code
_entity_poly.pdbx_strand_id
1 'polypeptide(L)'
;MINNLNKALSAKQDEIGELEQQWLKEQNELVLRVNERDELANSVTRLQKQLSILAQKKLRLDNEIAVQERDKNELERELKHLRNNTTRLNALIAKERSTGEHLINENKLAETDFIRSLRAKEAEAVEMQSKLDSIKKEREDLLNELVEVERTIMLWEKKVQLCDETRRAVDCDLGQGELSVMKHEIHRMEVRKNSLLQQQEKLLQALERSVSRRDLIILQSNTKQNQQQKTQLRINAQRQLDELRKKLRATKKIAKSCDSELQELSDRVKSLEDELAAKKTEMEERRKVVDEMTANLQNLFRIQMKQHESTYWDLVREGRYRRLCATSASTEAEYNRQMTRVQTLLSIVEKLEIDFPQIRRDLFPVRHILEKRLHPETLSSPTEDTFTTIPRRPLEGEQPVPGTPQTTAQNEERK
;
A
#
# COMPACT_ATOMS: atom_id res chain seq x y z
N MET A 1 -167.79 57.31 31.90
CA MET A 1 -166.68 58.14 31.37
C MET A 1 -165.48 58.15 32.34
N ILE A 2 -165.70 58.42 33.63
CA ILE A 2 -164.65 58.43 34.67
C ILE A 2 -163.94 57.06 34.82
N ASN A 3 -164.67 55.93 34.79
CA ASN A 3 -164.07 54.59 34.94
C ASN A 3 -163.21 54.13 33.75
N ASN A 4 -163.50 54.58 32.52
CA ASN A 4 -162.68 54.25 31.35
C ASN A 4 -161.40 55.06 31.31
N LEU A 5 -161.44 56.32 31.77
CA LEU A 5 -160.25 57.13 31.96
C LEU A 5 -159.37 56.54 33.06
N ASN A 6 -159.94 56.09 34.19
CA ASN A 6 -159.16 55.42 35.24
C ASN A 6 -158.53 54.10 34.78
N LYS A 7 -159.22 53.31 33.93
CA LYS A 7 -158.63 52.11 33.32
C LYS A 7 -157.50 52.43 32.34
N ALA A 8 -157.66 53.46 31.51
CA ALA A 8 -156.61 53.90 30.59
C ALA A 8 -155.40 54.49 31.34
N LEU A 9 -155.65 55.19 32.44
CA LEU A 9 -154.62 55.75 33.32
C LEU A 9 -153.89 54.63 34.08
N SER A 10 -154.60 53.60 34.55
CA SER A 10 -153.99 52.38 35.11
C SER A 10 -153.15 51.63 34.08
N ALA A 11 -153.66 51.41 32.86
CA ALA A 11 -152.91 50.73 31.80
C ALA A 11 -151.66 51.52 31.38
N LYS A 12 -151.73 52.85 31.35
CA LYS A 12 -150.56 53.70 31.13
C LYS A 12 -149.60 53.67 32.31
N GLN A 13 -150.09 53.56 33.55
CA GLN A 13 -149.25 53.39 34.72
C GLN A 13 -148.51 52.03 34.72
N ASP A 14 -149.19 50.96 34.28
CA ASP A 14 -148.60 49.62 34.13
C ASP A 14 -147.54 49.62 33.00
N GLU A 15 -147.83 50.25 31.86
CA GLU A 15 -146.89 50.42 30.75
C GLU A 15 -145.67 51.26 31.16
N ILE A 16 -145.87 52.33 31.95
CA ILE A 16 -144.78 53.11 32.55
C ILE A 16 -143.95 52.22 33.48
N GLY A 17 -144.58 51.40 34.33
CA GLY A 17 -143.86 50.48 35.23
C GLY A 17 -143.07 49.39 34.49
N GLU A 18 -143.60 48.85 33.39
CA GLU A 18 -142.88 47.88 32.54
C GLU A 18 -141.69 48.51 31.83
N LEU A 19 -141.86 49.73 31.29
CA LEU A 19 -140.77 50.50 30.67
C LEU A 19 -139.72 50.91 31.70
N GLU A 20 -140.12 51.28 32.92
CA GLU A 20 -139.20 51.56 34.03
C GLU A 20 -138.40 50.30 34.41
N GLN A 21 -139.04 49.12 34.46
CA GLN A 21 -138.33 47.86 34.71
C GLN A 21 -137.38 47.46 33.57
N GLN A 22 -137.78 47.65 32.31
CA GLN A 22 -136.92 47.40 31.15
C GLN A 22 -135.74 48.36 31.15
N TRP A 23 -135.99 49.65 31.40
CA TRP A 23 -134.95 50.66 31.52
C TRP A 23 -133.96 50.34 32.64
N LEU A 24 -134.42 49.90 33.82
CA LEU A 24 -133.53 49.46 34.91
C LEU A 24 -132.71 48.22 34.54
N LYS A 25 -133.28 47.26 33.79
CA LYS A 25 -132.54 46.08 33.30
C LYS A 25 -131.46 46.47 32.30
N GLU A 26 -131.79 47.30 31.32
CA GLU A 26 -130.85 47.81 30.33
C GLU A 26 -129.77 48.69 30.97
N GLN A 27 -130.13 49.50 31.98
CA GLN A 27 -129.18 50.27 32.76
C GLN A 27 -128.23 49.37 33.55
N ASN A 28 -128.73 48.31 34.19
CA ASN A 28 -127.89 47.34 34.88
C ASN A 28 -126.95 46.60 33.90
N GLU A 29 -127.44 46.17 32.74
CA GLU A 29 -126.60 45.53 31.73
C GLU A 29 -125.54 46.50 31.20
N LEU A 30 -125.91 47.76 30.92
CA LEU A 30 -124.97 48.80 30.51
C LEU A 30 -123.88 49.01 31.57
N VAL A 31 -124.23 49.05 32.85
CA VAL A 31 -123.25 49.17 33.95
C VAL A 31 -122.32 47.96 33.97
N LEU A 32 -122.83 46.74 33.80
CA LEU A 32 -121.99 45.54 33.70
C LEU A 32 -121.04 45.61 32.51
N ARG A 33 -121.51 46.00 31.32
CA ARG A 33 -120.68 46.16 30.12
C ARG A 33 -119.63 47.25 30.28
N VAL A 34 -119.97 48.36 30.95
CA VAL A 34 -119.01 49.43 31.26
C VAL A 34 -117.93 48.92 32.20
N ASN A 35 -118.30 48.17 33.24
CA ASN A 35 -117.33 47.56 34.15
C ASN A 35 -116.42 46.56 33.42
N GLU A 36 -116.97 45.67 32.58
CA GLU A 36 -116.20 44.74 31.75
C GLU A 36 -115.23 45.47 30.80
N ARG A 37 -115.69 46.55 30.15
CA ARG A 37 -114.86 47.41 29.30
C ARG A 37 -113.70 48.01 30.09
N ASP A 38 -113.95 48.50 31.30
CA ASP A 38 -112.94 49.13 32.13
C ASP A 38 -111.92 48.10 32.65
N GLU A 39 -112.35 46.90 33.01
CA GLU A 39 -111.46 45.77 33.32
C GLU A 39 -110.59 45.39 32.12
N LEU A 40 -111.18 45.27 30.92
CA LEU A 40 -110.44 44.99 29.70
C LEU A 40 -109.45 46.12 29.37
N ALA A 41 -109.83 47.39 29.51
CA ALA A 41 -108.94 48.53 29.32
C ALA A 41 -107.75 48.49 30.30
N ASN A 42 -108.00 48.17 31.57
CA ASN A 42 -106.95 47.96 32.57
C ASN A 42 -106.03 46.79 32.20
N SER A 43 -106.58 45.70 31.65
CA SER A 43 -105.79 44.56 31.18
C SER A 43 -104.90 44.92 29.98
N VAL A 44 -105.42 45.70 29.03
CA VAL A 44 -104.68 46.17 27.84
C VAL A 44 -103.53 47.08 28.26
N THR A 45 -103.78 48.04 29.14
CA THR A 45 -102.72 48.93 29.64
C THR A 45 -101.64 48.17 30.41
N ARG A 46 -102.01 47.13 31.17
CA ARG A 46 -101.06 46.23 31.85
C ARG A 46 -100.20 45.47 30.83
N LEU A 47 -100.82 44.87 29.81
CA LEU A 47 -100.10 44.14 28.77
C LEU A 47 -99.18 45.05 27.95
N GLN A 48 -99.59 46.28 27.64
CA GLN A 48 -98.75 47.26 26.97
C GLN A 48 -97.50 47.61 27.81
N LYS A 49 -97.64 47.80 29.12
CA LYS A 49 -96.50 48.01 30.03
C LYS A 49 -95.57 46.79 30.04
N GLN A 50 -96.12 45.58 30.12
CA GLN A 50 -95.33 44.35 30.07
C GLN A 50 -94.57 44.19 28.75
N LEU A 51 -95.22 44.49 27.62
CA LEU A 51 -94.60 44.43 26.30
C LEU A 51 -93.47 45.44 26.15
N SER A 52 -93.65 46.66 26.68
CA SER A 52 -92.58 47.68 26.72
C SER A 52 -91.38 47.22 27.55
N ILE A 53 -91.60 46.66 28.75
CA ILE A 53 -90.53 46.11 29.59
C ILE A 53 -89.79 44.97 28.89
N LEU A 54 -90.52 44.06 28.23
CA LEU A 54 -89.93 42.95 27.49
C LEU A 54 -89.14 43.44 26.27
N ALA A 55 -89.65 44.43 25.53
CA ALA A 55 -88.94 45.03 24.41
C ALA A 55 -87.62 45.69 24.86
N GLN A 56 -87.63 46.40 25.99
CA GLN A 56 -86.41 47.00 26.55
C GLN A 56 -85.43 45.96 27.10
N LYS A 57 -85.91 44.85 27.68
CA LYS A 57 -85.06 43.72 28.06
C LYS A 57 -84.43 43.05 26.83
N LYS A 58 -85.22 42.81 25.78
CA LYS A 58 -84.73 42.28 24.51
C LYS A 58 -83.62 43.18 23.94
N LEU A 59 -83.84 44.49 23.86
CA LEU A 59 -82.85 45.44 23.36
C LEU A 59 -81.52 45.38 24.15
N ARG A 60 -81.58 45.25 25.48
CA ARG A 60 -80.36 45.10 26.31
C ARG A 60 -79.62 43.80 26.03
N LEU A 61 -80.33 42.68 25.97
CA LEU A 61 -79.74 41.38 25.63
C LEU A 61 -79.16 41.37 24.22
N ASP A 62 -79.85 41.94 23.24
CA ASP A 62 -79.35 42.06 21.86
C ASP A 62 -78.05 42.88 21.81
N ASN A 63 -77.96 43.97 22.60
CA ASN A 63 -76.75 44.76 22.72
C ASN A 63 -75.60 43.98 23.40
N GLU A 64 -75.89 43.22 24.46
CA GLU A 64 -74.90 42.37 25.14
C GLU A 64 -74.37 41.27 24.20
N ILE A 65 -75.26 40.62 23.44
CA ILE A 65 -74.89 39.64 22.42
C ILE A 65 -73.98 40.28 21.37
N ALA A 66 -74.34 41.46 20.86
CA ALA A 66 -73.53 42.16 19.87
C ALA A 66 -72.13 42.54 20.39
N VAL A 67 -71.99 42.85 21.69
CA VAL A 67 -70.66 43.07 22.30
C VAL A 67 -69.89 41.75 22.39
N GLN A 68 -70.50 40.69 22.91
CA GLN A 68 -69.87 39.37 23.00
C GLN A 68 -69.43 38.81 21.63
N GLU A 69 -70.21 39.06 20.57
CA GLU A 69 -69.84 38.70 19.21
C GLU A 69 -68.61 39.47 18.71
N ARG A 70 -68.47 40.76 19.06
CA ARG A 70 -67.26 41.54 18.72
C ARG A 70 -66.05 40.99 19.47
N ASP A 71 -66.18 40.73 20.76
CA ASP A 71 -65.10 40.19 21.59
C ASP A 71 -64.67 38.80 21.09
N LYS A 72 -65.62 37.94 20.73
CA LYS A 72 -65.35 36.63 20.11
C LYS A 72 -64.53 36.79 18.83
N ASN A 73 -64.94 37.71 17.94
CA ASN A 73 -64.25 37.95 16.68
C ASN A 73 -62.83 38.51 16.90
N GLU A 74 -62.62 39.31 17.94
CA GLU A 74 -61.30 39.81 18.32
C GLU A 74 -60.40 38.67 18.83
N LEU A 75 -60.90 37.85 19.75
CA LEU A 75 -60.18 36.67 20.26
C LEU A 75 -59.85 35.68 19.14
N GLU A 76 -60.74 35.46 18.17
CA GLU A 76 -60.47 34.61 17.01
C GLU A 76 -59.32 35.14 16.14
N ARG A 77 -59.21 36.47 15.97
CA ARG A 77 -58.10 37.10 15.25
C ARG A 77 -56.79 36.97 16.04
N GLU A 78 -56.80 37.22 17.34
CA GLU A 78 -55.63 37.03 18.20
C GLU A 78 -55.15 35.58 18.19
N LEU A 79 -56.08 34.63 18.27
CA LEU A 79 -55.77 33.21 18.24
C LEU A 79 -55.16 32.80 16.89
N LYS A 80 -55.66 33.35 15.78
CA LYS A 80 -55.04 33.16 14.46
C LYS A 80 -53.63 33.75 14.42
N HIS A 81 -53.41 34.93 14.98
CA HIS A 81 -52.10 35.55 15.07
C HIS A 81 -51.12 34.70 15.90
N LEU A 82 -51.55 34.20 17.07
CA LEU A 82 -50.76 33.30 17.90
C LEU A 82 -50.42 31.99 17.19
N ARG A 83 -51.38 31.36 16.50
CA ARG A 83 -51.11 30.15 15.68
C ARG A 83 -50.07 30.40 14.59
N ASN A 84 -50.14 31.55 13.92
CA ASN A 84 -49.14 31.94 12.93
C ASN A 84 -47.75 32.12 13.57
N ASN A 85 -47.68 32.76 14.74
CA ASN A 85 -46.44 32.92 15.48
C ASN A 85 -45.86 31.58 15.95
N THR A 86 -46.68 30.66 16.46
CA THR A 86 -46.25 29.30 16.79
C THR A 86 -45.69 28.57 15.58
N THR A 87 -46.36 28.68 14.42
CA THR A 87 -45.88 28.07 13.17
C THR A 87 -44.53 28.65 12.75
N ARG A 88 -44.37 29.99 12.84
CA ARG A 88 -43.11 30.67 12.54
C ARG A 88 -42.00 30.27 13.50
N LEU A 89 -42.28 30.18 14.80
CA LEU A 89 -41.32 29.73 15.81
C LEU A 89 -40.90 28.28 15.57
N ASN A 90 -41.83 27.38 15.25
CA ASN A 90 -41.51 26.00 14.91
C ASN A 90 -40.61 25.91 13.67
N ALA A 91 -40.84 26.74 12.66
CA ALA A 91 -39.96 26.81 11.48
C ALA A 91 -38.55 27.31 11.84
N LEU A 92 -38.45 28.31 12.73
CA LEU A 92 -37.16 28.79 13.24
C LEU A 92 -36.43 27.73 14.07
N ILE A 93 -37.14 26.99 14.94
CA ILE A 93 -36.59 25.89 15.72
C ILE A 93 -36.06 24.78 14.80
N ALA A 94 -36.82 24.41 13.76
CA ALA A 94 -36.38 23.42 12.79
C ALA A 94 -35.13 23.88 12.03
N LYS A 95 -35.08 25.16 11.63
CA LYS A 95 -33.91 25.75 10.99
C LYS A 95 -32.70 25.74 11.92
N GLU A 96 -32.86 26.18 13.16
CA GLU A 96 -31.78 26.24 14.15
C GLU A 96 -31.26 24.84 14.52
N ARG A 97 -32.15 23.87 14.58
CA ARG A 97 -31.78 22.46 14.78
C ARG A 97 -30.95 21.95 13.60
N SER A 98 -31.38 22.23 12.37
CA SER A 98 -30.64 21.82 11.17
C SER A 98 -29.27 22.49 11.08
N THR A 99 -29.15 23.78 11.42
CA THR A 99 -27.86 24.48 11.46
C THR A 99 -26.98 23.94 12.59
N GLY A 100 -27.55 23.64 13.76
CA GLY A 100 -26.84 22.99 14.85
C GLY A 100 -26.30 21.61 14.47
N GLU A 101 -27.12 20.77 13.85
CA GLU A 101 -26.69 19.45 13.34
C GLU A 101 -25.59 19.57 12.28
N HIS A 102 -25.69 20.58 11.39
CA HIS A 102 -24.65 20.87 10.40
C HIS A 102 -23.32 21.25 11.06
N LEU A 103 -23.33 22.18 12.00
CA LEU A 103 -22.13 22.61 12.73
C LEU A 103 -21.48 21.48 13.52
N ILE A 104 -22.29 20.62 14.16
CA ILE A 104 -21.79 19.42 14.85
C ILE A 104 -21.10 18.47 13.87
N ASN A 105 -21.71 18.24 12.70
CA ASN A 105 -21.13 17.37 11.69
C ASN A 105 -19.84 17.96 11.09
N GLU A 106 -19.81 19.25 10.79
CA GLU A 106 -18.60 19.94 10.34
C GLU A 106 -17.48 19.88 11.38
N ASN A 107 -17.80 20.07 12.65
CA ASN A 107 -16.82 19.97 13.73
C ASN A 107 -16.26 18.55 13.84
N LYS A 108 -17.12 17.52 13.79
CA LYS A 108 -16.67 16.12 13.75
C LYS A 108 -15.78 15.83 12.54
N LEU A 109 -16.11 16.33 11.35
CA LEU A 109 -15.28 16.16 10.17
C LEU A 109 -13.91 16.84 10.34
N ALA A 110 -13.90 18.10 10.82
CA ALA A 110 -12.67 18.82 11.11
C ALA A 110 -11.81 18.10 12.16
N GLU A 111 -12.41 17.57 13.22
CA GLU A 111 -11.72 16.77 14.23
C GLU A 111 -11.10 15.50 13.61
N THR A 112 -11.85 14.78 12.77
CA THR A 112 -11.31 13.60 12.09
C THR A 112 -10.15 13.93 11.15
N ASP A 113 -10.19 15.08 10.47
CA ASP A 113 -9.12 15.52 9.58
C ASP A 113 -7.89 16.00 10.38
N PHE A 114 -8.08 16.67 11.52
CA PHE A 114 -6.98 17.00 12.43
C PHE A 114 -6.31 15.75 12.98
N ILE A 115 -7.08 14.74 13.40
CA ILE A 115 -6.54 13.47 13.88
C ILE A 115 -5.75 12.74 12.77
N ARG A 116 -6.27 12.72 11.53
CA ARG A 116 -5.56 12.13 10.39
C ARG A 116 -4.26 12.87 10.10
N SER A 117 -4.29 14.19 10.08
CA SER A 117 -3.10 15.03 9.87
C SER A 117 -2.06 14.81 10.97
N LEU A 118 -2.51 14.74 12.23
CA LEU A 118 -1.64 14.46 13.37
C LEU A 118 -0.97 13.09 13.23
N ARG A 119 -1.73 12.03 12.93
CA ARG A 119 -1.18 10.68 12.70
C ARG A 119 -0.20 10.62 11.53
N ALA A 120 -0.46 11.36 10.45
CA ALA A 120 0.47 11.44 9.34
C ALA A 120 1.79 12.09 9.76
N LYS A 121 1.73 13.18 10.54
CA LYS A 121 2.93 13.84 11.10
C LYS A 121 3.66 13.00 12.13
N GLU A 122 2.95 12.25 12.95
CA GLU A 122 3.55 11.26 13.86
C GLU A 122 4.28 10.17 13.09
N ALA A 123 3.69 9.64 12.01
CA ALA A 123 4.33 8.64 11.15
C ALA A 123 5.59 9.19 10.46
N GLU A 124 5.52 10.42 9.90
CA GLU A 124 6.70 11.11 9.34
C GLU A 124 7.80 11.29 10.40
N ALA A 125 7.44 11.67 11.63
CA ALA A 125 8.40 11.83 12.73
C ALA A 125 9.07 10.51 13.12
N VAL A 126 8.32 9.42 13.18
CA VAL A 126 8.86 8.08 13.46
C VAL A 126 9.80 7.62 12.34
N GLU A 127 9.46 7.87 11.07
CA GLU A 127 10.33 7.54 9.94
C GLU A 127 11.64 8.34 9.99
N MET A 128 11.57 9.64 10.28
CA MET A 128 12.75 10.50 10.43
C MET A 128 13.61 10.08 11.63
N GLN A 129 13.00 9.65 12.73
CA GLN A 129 13.72 9.11 13.88
C GLN A 129 14.45 7.81 13.52
N SER A 130 13.81 6.91 12.77
CA SER A 130 14.45 5.67 12.29
C SER A 130 15.65 5.95 11.38
N LYS A 131 15.55 6.95 10.48
CA LYS A 131 16.67 7.39 9.64
C LYS A 131 17.81 7.98 10.46
N LEU A 132 17.48 8.76 11.49
CA LEU A 132 18.47 9.33 12.39
C LEU A 132 19.20 8.23 13.16
N ASP A 133 18.49 7.21 13.62
CA ASP A 133 19.08 6.08 14.33
C ASP A 133 19.93 5.19 13.42
N SER A 134 19.59 5.02 12.14
CA SER A 134 20.46 4.33 11.18
C SER A 134 21.75 5.11 10.92
N ILE A 135 21.67 6.43 10.71
CA ILE A 135 22.84 7.29 10.52
C ILE A 135 23.74 7.30 11.76
N LYS A 136 23.14 7.27 12.97
CA LYS A 136 23.92 7.16 14.21
C LYS A 136 24.69 5.86 14.29
N LYS A 137 24.09 4.72 13.91
CA LYS A 137 24.76 3.43 13.86
C LYS A 137 25.89 3.44 12.84
N GLU A 138 25.63 3.91 11.63
CA GLU A 138 26.67 4.05 10.59
C GLU A 138 27.84 4.92 11.06
N ARG A 139 27.56 6.03 11.77
CA ARG A 139 28.58 6.86 12.39
C ARG A 139 29.41 6.09 13.42
N GLU A 140 28.76 5.31 14.29
CA GLU A 140 29.45 4.51 15.31
C GLU A 140 30.31 3.41 14.67
N ASP A 141 29.81 2.75 13.63
CA ASP A 141 30.56 1.75 12.87
C ASP A 141 31.79 2.36 12.19
N LEU A 142 31.64 3.50 11.51
CA LEU A 142 32.77 4.22 10.92
C LEU A 142 33.79 4.70 11.96
N LEU A 143 33.34 5.08 13.17
CA LEU A 143 34.25 5.42 14.26
C LEU A 143 35.03 4.19 14.75
N ASN A 144 34.39 3.03 14.82
CA ASN A 144 35.07 1.78 15.17
C ASN A 144 36.10 1.39 14.11
N GLU A 145 35.73 1.47 12.82
CA GLU A 145 36.65 1.24 11.70
C GLU A 145 37.84 2.21 11.74
N LEU A 146 37.61 3.49 12.04
CA LEU A 146 38.67 4.48 12.21
C LEU A 146 39.65 4.06 13.31
N VAL A 147 39.15 3.64 14.47
CA VAL A 147 39.99 3.17 15.59
C VAL A 147 40.79 1.92 15.20
N GLU A 148 40.20 1.01 14.43
CA GLU A 148 40.93 -0.16 13.90
C GLU A 148 42.05 0.26 12.95
N VAL A 149 41.77 1.18 12.02
CA VAL A 149 42.78 1.73 11.10
C VAL A 149 43.90 2.41 11.90
N GLU A 150 43.59 3.23 12.89
CA GLU A 150 44.59 3.86 13.77
C GLU A 150 45.47 2.82 14.47
N ARG A 151 44.89 1.72 14.99
CA ARG A 151 45.66 0.60 15.57
C ARG A 151 46.59 -0.03 14.54
N THR A 152 46.13 -0.24 13.30
CA THR A 152 46.98 -0.79 12.24
C THR A 152 48.12 0.16 11.88
N ILE A 153 47.86 1.47 11.82
CA ILE A 153 48.88 2.50 11.59
C ILE A 153 49.93 2.42 12.71
N MET A 154 49.53 2.42 13.98
CA MET A 154 50.46 2.29 15.11
C MET A 154 51.30 1.00 15.06
N LEU A 155 50.70 -0.12 14.65
CA LEU A 155 51.44 -1.38 14.47
C LEU A 155 52.49 -1.28 13.36
N TRP A 156 52.15 -0.65 12.23
CA TRP A 156 53.08 -0.42 11.13
C TRP A 156 54.18 0.56 11.50
N GLU A 157 53.86 1.65 12.19
CA GLU A 157 54.85 2.59 12.73
C GLU A 157 55.84 1.87 13.65
N LYS A 158 55.37 1.01 14.55
CA LYS A 158 56.23 0.20 15.41
C LYS A 158 57.10 -0.78 14.61
N LYS A 159 56.56 -1.42 13.57
CA LYS A 159 57.35 -2.29 12.68
C LYS A 159 58.44 -1.50 11.96
N VAL A 160 58.12 -0.31 11.45
CA VAL A 160 59.08 0.57 10.79
C VAL A 160 60.18 0.99 11.76
N GLN A 161 59.82 1.40 12.99
CA GLN A 161 60.78 1.73 14.05
C GLN A 161 61.73 0.57 14.35
N LEU A 162 61.21 -0.65 14.53
CA LEU A 162 62.04 -1.85 14.75
C LEU A 162 62.94 -2.16 13.54
N CYS A 163 62.45 -1.98 12.32
CA CYS A 163 63.27 -2.12 11.11
C CYS A 163 64.39 -1.07 11.05
N ASP A 164 64.11 0.16 11.45
CA ASP A 164 65.12 1.23 11.52
C ASP A 164 66.13 1.00 12.64
N GLU A 165 65.70 0.52 13.82
CA GLU A 165 66.58 0.13 14.92
C GLU A 165 67.47 -1.05 14.56
N THR A 166 66.90 -2.10 13.97
CA THR A 166 67.67 -3.26 13.49
C THR A 166 68.61 -2.87 12.36
N ARG A 167 68.19 -2.02 11.41
CA ARG A 167 69.08 -1.44 10.40
C ARG A 167 70.23 -0.68 11.06
N ARG A 168 69.95 0.24 11.99
CA ARG A 168 71.00 0.99 12.72
C ARG A 168 71.91 0.06 13.54
N ALA A 169 71.40 -1.04 14.08
CA ALA A 169 72.17 -2.04 14.82
C ALA A 169 73.00 -2.97 13.92
N VAL A 170 72.65 -3.09 12.64
CA VAL A 170 73.45 -3.80 11.63
C VAL A 170 74.47 -2.85 10.98
N ASP A 171 74.06 -1.61 10.74
CA ASP A 171 74.89 -0.56 10.12
C ASP A 171 75.89 0.05 11.10
N CYS A 172 75.69 -0.09 12.42
CA CYS A 172 76.70 0.33 13.38
C CYS A 172 77.96 -0.51 13.16
N ASP A 173 79.11 0.16 13.18
CA ASP A 173 80.42 -0.38 12.79
C ASP A 173 80.97 -1.51 13.70
N LEU A 174 80.10 -2.12 14.51
CA LEU A 174 80.27 -3.35 15.28
C LEU A 174 80.52 -4.54 14.34
N GLY A 175 81.72 -4.55 13.76
CA GLY A 175 82.16 -5.57 12.81
C GLY A 175 82.95 -4.99 11.65
N GLN A 176 82.81 -3.70 11.31
CA GLN A 176 83.63 -3.07 10.27
C GLN A 176 85.12 -3.04 10.64
N GLY A 177 85.44 -2.81 11.92
CA GLY A 177 86.81 -2.88 12.42
C GLY A 177 87.41 -4.28 12.26
N GLU A 178 86.68 -5.31 12.69
CA GLU A 178 87.10 -6.71 12.57
C GLU A 178 87.18 -7.18 11.11
N LEU A 179 86.20 -6.79 10.27
CA LEU A 179 86.21 -7.04 8.83
C LEU A 179 87.38 -6.34 8.14
N SER A 180 87.72 -5.12 8.54
CA SER A 180 88.87 -4.40 8.01
C SER A 180 90.16 -5.14 8.36
N VAL A 181 90.34 -5.56 9.62
CA VAL A 181 91.51 -6.36 10.04
C VAL A 181 91.57 -7.68 9.27
N MET A 182 90.46 -8.40 9.12
CA MET A 182 90.40 -9.63 8.33
C MET A 182 90.74 -9.38 6.86
N LYS A 183 90.24 -8.29 6.23
CA LYS A 183 90.57 -7.91 4.85
C LYS A 183 92.06 -7.63 4.69
N HIS A 184 92.67 -6.93 5.63
CA HIS A 184 94.12 -6.69 5.62
C HIS A 184 94.92 -7.99 5.77
N GLU A 185 94.48 -8.92 6.61
CA GLU A 185 95.12 -10.23 6.76
C GLU A 185 94.95 -11.10 5.50
N ILE A 186 93.76 -11.10 4.87
CA ILE A 186 93.53 -11.77 3.59
C ILE A 186 94.47 -11.19 2.54
N HIS A 187 94.58 -9.87 2.43
CA HIS A 187 95.51 -9.24 1.48
C HIS A 187 96.97 -9.63 1.78
N ARG A 188 97.38 -9.65 3.05
CA ARG A 188 98.70 -10.12 3.48
C ARG A 188 98.95 -11.57 3.06
N MET A 189 97.95 -12.44 3.25
CA MET A 189 97.99 -13.84 2.85
C MET A 189 98.02 -14.02 1.33
N GLU A 190 97.29 -13.22 0.57
CA GLU A 190 97.30 -13.22 -0.89
C GLU A 190 98.67 -12.79 -1.43
N VAL A 191 99.27 -11.74 -0.87
CA VAL A 191 100.64 -11.32 -1.19
C VAL A 191 101.64 -12.44 -0.89
N ARG A 192 101.50 -13.09 0.27
CA ARG A 192 102.34 -14.24 0.63
C ARG A 192 102.15 -15.42 -0.33
N LYS A 193 100.92 -15.73 -0.72
CA LYS A 193 100.60 -16.75 -1.72
C LYS A 193 101.25 -16.43 -3.06
N ASN A 194 101.14 -15.19 -3.53
CA ASN A 194 101.76 -14.77 -4.80
C ASN A 194 103.29 -14.85 -4.74
N SER A 195 103.90 -14.48 -3.61
CA SER A 195 105.34 -14.66 -3.38
C SER A 195 105.74 -16.15 -3.41
N LEU A 196 104.96 -17.02 -2.77
CA LEU A 196 105.16 -18.47 -2.83
C LEU A 196 104.99 -19.04 -4.24
N LEU A 197 104.01 -18.57 -5.01
CA LEU A 197 103.82 -18.97 -6.41
C LEU A 197 105.03 -18.54 -7.26
N GLN A 198 105.55 -17.33 -7.07
CA GLN A 198 106.78 -16.90 -7.75
C GLN A 198 108.00 -17.75 -7.36
N GLN A 199 108.11 -18.16 -6.09
CA GLN A 199 109.15 -19.09 -5.65
C GLN A 199 108.97 -20.49 -6.27
N GLN A 200 107.74 -20.99 -6.32
CA GLN A 200 107.40 -22.25 -6.97
C GLN A 200 107.75 -22.20 -8.45
N GLU A 201 107.47 -21.10 -9.15
CA GLU A 201 107.79 -20.93 -10.57
C GLU A 201 109.29 -20.85 -10.83
N LYS A 202 110.06 -20.19 -9.95
CA LYS A 202 111.53 -20.25 -9.97
C LYS A 202 112.05 -21.68 -9.77
N LEU A 203 111.45 -22.45 -8.86
CA LEU A 203 111.75 -23.87 -8.68
C LEU A 203 111.37 -24.69 -9.91
N LEU A 204 110.22 -24.41 -10.53
CA LEU A 204 109.75 -25.06 -11.75
C LEU A 204 110.71 -24.79 -12.91
N GLN A 205 111.18 -23.55 -13.09
CA GLN A 205 112.23 -23.23 -14.07
C GLN A 205 113.56 -23.94 -13.78
N ALA A 206 113.94 -24.08 -12.50
CA ALA A 206 115.12 -24.87 -12.14
C ALA A 206 114.91 -26.36 -12.43
N LEU A 207 113.70 -26.87 -12.19
CA LEU A 207 113.28 -28.23 -12.51
C LEU A 207 113.27 -28.45 -14.02
N GLU A 208 112.71 -27.55 -14.81
CA GLU A 208 112.74 -27.56 -16.28
C GLU A 208 114.18 -27.56 -16.79
N ARG A 209 115.09 -26.74 -16.25
CA ARG A 209 116.51 -26.81 -16.62
C ARG A 209 117.14 -28.16 -16.27
N SER A 210 116.74 -28.76 -15.15
CA SER A 210 117.19 -30.11 -14.76
C SER A 210 116.58 -31.22 -15.62
N VAL A 211 115.33 -31.03 -16.06
CA VAL A 211 114.59 -31.92 -16.95
C VAL A 211 115.14 -31.79 -18.36
N SER A 212 115.41 -30.60 -18.90
CA SER A 212 116.13 -30.42 -20.16
C SER A 212 117.52 -31.09 -20.17
N ARG A 213 118.22 -31.08 -19.03
CA ARG A 213 119.46 -31.88 -18.86
C ARG A 213 119.18 -33.39 -18.84
N ARG A 214 118.09 -33.81 -18.20
CA ARG A 214 117.66 -35.21 -18.15
C ARG A 214 117.11 -35.69 -19.50
N ASP A 215 116.45 -34.84 -20.27
CA ASP A 215 115.84 -35.11 -21.58
C ASP A 215 116.92 -35.27 -22.65
N LEU A 216 118.03 -34.53 -22.54
CA LEU A 216 119.26 -34.81 -23.32
C LEU A 216 119.88 -36.18 -22.98
N ILE A 217 119.63 -36.72 -21.79
CA ILE A 217 120.11 -38.04 -21.34
C ILE A 217 119.07 -39.16 -21.61
N ILE A 218 117.77 -38.82 -21.64
CA ILE A 218 116.64 -39.73 -21.88
C ILE A 218 116.35 -39.89 -23.39
N LEU A 219 116.77 -38.96 -24.26
CA LEU A 219 116.71 -39.11 -25.73
C LEU A 219 117.59 -40.26 -26.28
N GLN A 220 118.45 -40.85 -25.44
CA GLN A 220 119.23 -42.06 -25.74
C GLN A 220 118.74 -43.33 -25.00
N SER A 221 117.74 -43.26 -24.12
CA SER A 221 117.33 -44.40 -23.28
C SER A 221 115.86 -44.82 -23.45
N ASN A 222 115.47 -45.04 -24.70
CA ASN A 222 114.41 -45.96 -25.15
C ASN A 222 113.04 -45.37 -25.53
N THR A 223 112.78 -45.53 -26.83
CA THR A 223 111.60 -46.22 -27.37
C THR A 223 111.21 -47.45 -26.53
N LYS A 224 110.14 -47.37 -25.73
CA LYS A 224 109.03 -48.37 -25.59
C LYS A 224 108.09 -48.05 -24.43
N GLN A 225 106.79 -48.19 -24.73
CA GLN A 225 105.60 -48.28 -23.85
C GLN A 225 105.18 -46.99 -23.13
N ASN A 226 104.08 -46.29 -23.45
CA ASN A 226 102.69 -46.69 -23.73
C ASN A 226 102.03 -47.47 -22.59
N GLN A 227 101.30 -46.81 -21.68
CA GLN A 227 99.82 -46.84 -21.67
C GLN A 227 99.19 -46.24 -20.39
N GLN A 228 98.11 -45.50 -20.64
CA GLN A 228 96.82 -45.46 -19.91
C GLN A 228 96.76 -44.89 -18.48
N GLN A 229 95.83 -43.94 -18.31
CA GLN A 229 94.87 -43.98 -17.21
C GLN A 229 93.51 -43.42 -17.67
N LYS A 230 92.61 -44.35 -18.01
CA LYS A 230 91.17 -44.16 -18.19
C LYS A 230 90.47 -44.73 -16.96
N THR A 231 90.37 -43.97 -15.87
CA THR A 231 89.61 -44.38 -14.68
C THR A 231 89.18 -43.17 -13.84
N GLN A 232 88.27 -42.34 -14.38
CA GLN A 232 87.62 -41.26 -13.61
C GLN A 232 86.17 -40.95 -14.03
N LEU A 233 85.52 -41.81 -14.85
CA LEU A 233 84.17 -41.57 -15.37
C LEU A 233 83.03 -42.28 -14.61
N ARG A 234 83.33 -43.13 -13.62
CA ARG A 234 82.30 -43.97 -12.96
C ARG A 234 81.70 -43.36 -11.70
N ILE A 235 82.40 -42.44 -11.03
CA ILE A 235 81.99 -41.86 -9.74
C ILE A 235 81.06 -40.65 -9.90
N ASN A 236 81.20 -39.87 -11.00
CA ASN A 236 80.34 -38.72 -11.27
C ASN A 236 78.91 -39.11 -11.71
N ALA A 237 78.75 -40.23 -12.42
CA ALA A 237 77.43 -40.71 -12.85
C ALA A 237 76.55 -41.19 -11.68
N GLN A 238 77.15 -41.70 -10.60
CA GLN A 238 76.42 -42.22 -9.45
C GLN A 238 75.82 -41.09 -8.58
N ARG A 239 76.55 -39.97 -8.44
CA ARG A 239 76.09 -38.81 -7.64
C ARG A 239 74.90 -38.08 -8.27
N GLN A 240 74.87 -37.97 -9.60
CA GLN A 240 73.75 -37.35 -10.32
C GLN A 240 72.46 -38.18 -10.25
N LEU A 241 72.56 -39.51 -10.16
CA LEU A 241 71.41 -40.40 -10.03
C LEU A 241 70.70 -40.26 -8.68
N ASP A 242 71.43 -40.07 -7.59
CA ASP A 242 70.83 -39.92 -6.25
C ASP A 242 70.19 -38.54 -6.03
N GLU A 243 70.70 -37.51 -6.70
CA GLU A 243 70.13 -36.17 -6.68
C GLU A 243 68.78 -36.10 -7.43
N LEU A 244 68.67 -36.79 -8.57
CA LEU A 244 67.42 -36.93 -9.31
C LEU A 244 66.36 -37.72 -8.52
N ARG A 245 66.77 -38.74 -7.75
CA ARG A 245 65.86 -39.50 -6.87
C ARG A 245 65.28 -38.63 -5.74
N LYS A 246 66.06 -37.70 -5.17
CA LYS A 246 65.53 -36.74 -4.17
C LYS A 246 64.52 -35.77 -4.79
N LYS A 247 64.80 -35.23 -5.98
CA LYS A 247 63.86 -34.35 -6.70
C LYS A 247 62.56 -35.07 -7.09
N LEU A 248 62.64 -36.36 -7.45
CA LEU A 248 61.46 -37.19 -7.74
C LEU A 248 60.57 -37.42 -6.50
N ARG A 249 61.16 -37.56 -5.31
CA ARG A 249 60.39 -37.70 -4.06
C ARG A 249 59.71 -36.39 -3.65
N ALA A 250 60.38 -35.25 -3.83
CA ALA A 250 59.82 -33.93 -3.54
C ALA A 250 58.64 -33.60 -4.47
N THR A 251 58.79 -33.81 -5.77
CA THR A 251 57.72 -33.62 -6.77
C THR A 251 56.53 -34.55 -6.52
N LYS A 252 56.76 -35.81 -6.11
CA LYS A 252 55.68 -36.72 -5.73
C LYS A 252 54.91 -36.28 -4.47
N LYS A 253 55.56 -35.57 -3.54
CA LYS A 253 54.89 -35.01 -2.36
C LYS A 253 54.03 -33.79 -2.72
N ILE A 254 54.51 -32.94 -3.64
CA ILE A 254 53.76 -31.80 -4.15
C ILE A 254 52.53 -32.27 -4.95
N ALA A 255 52.69 -33.27 -5.82
CA ALA A 255 51.58 -33.85 -6.59
C ALA A 255 50.43 -34.34 -5.67
N LYS A 256 50.76 -35.01 -4.56
CA LYS A 256 49.77 -35.43 -3.57
C LYS A 256 49.05 -34.28 -2.86
N SER A 257 49.72 -33.15 -2.64
CA SER A 257 49.09 -31.94 -2.07
C SER A 257 48.10 -31.32 -3.06
N CYS A 258 48.51 -31.24 -4.33
CA CYS A 258 47.63 -30.75 -5.39
C CYS A 258 46.43 -31.67 -5.60
N ASP A 259 46.59 -32.99 -5.48
CA ASP A 259 45.47 -33.94 -5.56
C ASP A 259 44.48 -33.73 -4.40
N SER A 260 44.95 -33.46 -3.17
CA SER A 260 44.06 -33.15 -2.05
C SER A 260 43.33 -31.80 -2.23
N GLU A 261 44.03 -30.77 -2.72
CA GLU A 261 43.43 -29.46 -3.00
C GLU A 261 42.38 -29.55 -4.13
N LEU A 262 42.65 -30.35 -5.17
CA LEU A 262 41.68 -30.62 -6.25
C LEU A 262 40.43 -31.34 -5.72
N GLN A 263 40.59 -32.26 -4.78
CA GLN A 263 39.47 -32.96 -4.16
C GLN A 263 38.61 -31.99 -3.33
N GLU A 264 39.22 -31.14 -2.51
CA GLU A 264 38.51 -30.11 -1.71
C GLU A 264 37.77 -29.11 -2.61
N LEU A 265 38.38 -28.66 -3.70
CA LEU A 265 37.73 -27.78 -4.67
C LEU A 265 36.57 -28.48 -5.40
N SER A 266 36.72 -29.76 -5.75
CA SER A 266 35.65 -30.56 -6.36
C SER A 266 34.45 -30.71 -5.44
N ASP A 267 34.69 -30.96 -4.15
CA ASP A 267 33.63 -31.07 -3.15
C ASP A 267 32.97 -29.70 -2.88
N ARG A 268 33.74 -28.60 -2.95
CA ARG A 268 33.17 -27.25 -2.87
C ARG A 268 32.30 -26.93 -4.07
N VAL A 269 32.71 -27.29 -5.30
CA VAL A 269 31.90 -27.09 -6.50
C VAL A 269 30.58 -27.84 -6.40
N LYS A 270 30.59 -29.11 -5.98
CA LYS A 270 29.35 -29.87 -5.75
C LYS A 270 28.43 -29.21 -4.73
N SER A 271 28.98 -28.74 -3.60
CA SER A 271 28.17 -28.03 -2.59
C SER A 271 27.51 -26.76 -3.14
N LEU A 272 28.22 -26.02 -4.01
CA LEU A 272 27.67 -24.82 -4.66
C LEU A 272 26.64 -25.18 -5.73
N GLU A 273 26.81 -26.28 -6.45
CA GLU A 273 25.82 -26.80 -7.40
C GLU A 273 24.52 -27.20 -6.70
N ASP A 274 24.61 -27.85 -5.54
CA ASP A 274 23.45 -28.21 -4.71
C ASP A 274 22.75 -26.96 -4.16
N GLU A 275 23.49 -25.98 -3.65
CA GLU A 275 22.94 -24.68 -3.21
C GLU A 275 22.26 -23.93 -4.37
N LEU A 276 22.85 -23.94 -5.57
CA LEU A 276 22.27 -23.34 -6.77
C LEU A 276 20.98 -24.06 -7.18
N ALA A 277 20.95 -25.39 -7.12
CA ALA A 277 19.74 -26.17 -7.42
C ALA A 277 18.62 -25.85 -6.44
N ALA A 278 18.91 -25.80 -5.13
CA ALA A 278 17.94 -25.42 -4.10
C ALA A 278 17.42 -23.98 -4.30
N LYS A 279 18.29 -23.04 -4.68
CA LYS A 279 17.87 -21.66 -4.99
C LYS A 279 17.01 -21.57 -6.25
N LYS A 280 17.27 -22.40 -7.26
CA LYS A 280 16.41 -22.48 -8.46
C LYS A 280 15.01 -22.98 -8.12
N THR A 281 14.88 -24.03 -7.31
CA THR A 281 13.56 -24.54 -6.89
C THR A 281 12.81 -23.51 -6.05
N GLU A 282 13.48 -22.82 -5.13
CA GLU A 282 12.88 -21.73 -4.34
C GLU A 282 12.36 -20.58 -5.23
N MET A 283 13.11 -20.22 -6.28
CA MET A 283 12.69 -19.20 -7.24
C MET A 283 11.49 -19.63 -8.09
N GLU A 284 11.41 -20.91 -8.47
CA GLU A 284 10.26 -21.45 -9.19
C GLU A 284 8.98 -21.48 -8.33
N GLU A 285 9.10 -21.83 -7.05
CA GLU A 285 7.98 -21.76 -6.10
C GLU A 285 7.48 -20.32 -5.91
N ARG A 286 8.40 -19.37 -5.71
CA ARG A 286 8.06 -17.94 -5.60
C ARG A 286 7.39 -17.42 -6.88
N ARG A 287 7.84 -17.85 -8.07
CA ARG A 287 7.19 -17.50 -9.34
C ARG A 287 5.74 -18.00 -9.40
N LYS A 288 5.48 -19.25 -9.01
CA LYS A 288 4.11 -19.79 -8.95
C LYS A 288 3.20 -18.96 -8.05
N VAL A 289 3.69 -18.54 -6.88
CA VAL A 289 2.94 -17.67 -5.95
C VAL A 289 2.62 -16.31 -6.60
N VAL A 290 3.57 -15.72 -7.32
CA VAL A 290 3.35 -14.46 -8.05
C VAL A 290 2.30 -14.66 -9.16
N ASP A 291 2.39 -15.74 -9.93
CA ASP A 291 1.42 -16.05 -10.98
C ASP A 291 0.00 -16.26 -10.40
N GLU A 292 -0.13 -16.95 -9.28
CA GLU A 292 -1.40 -17.10 -8.55
C GLU A 292 -1.95 -15.76 -8.05
N MET A 293 -1.09 -14.90 -7.48
CA MET A 293 -1.49 -13.56 -7.04
C MET A 293 -1.96 -12.69 -8.21
N THR A 294 -1.26 -12.72 -9.35
CA THR A 294 -1.67 -11.95 -10.54
C THR A 294 -3.00 -12.45 -11.11
N ALA A 295 -3.24 -13.76 -11.14
CA ALA A 295 -4.53 -14.33 -11.53
C ALA A 295 -5.66 -13.92 -10.57
N ASN A 296 -5.40 -13.89 -9.26
CA ASN A 296 -6.35 -13.41 -8.26
C ASN A 296 -6.68 -11.92 -8.41
N LEU A 297 -5.68 -11.09 -8.69
CA LEU A 297 -5.88 -9.66 -8.98
C LEU A 297 -6.76 -9.46 -10.23
N GLN A 298 -6.50 -10.21 -11.31
CA GLN A 298 -7.34 -10.17 -12.51
C GLN A 298 -8.80 -10.57 -12.22
N ASN A 299 -9.00 -11.62 -11.40
CA ASN A 299 -10.33 -12.03 -10.97
C ASN A 299 -11.03 -10.95 -10.13
N LEU A 300 -10.30 -10.30 -9.22
CA LEU A 300 -10.82 -9.19 -8.42
C LEU A 300 -11.25 -8.01 -9.31
N PHE A 301 -10.42 -7.60 -10.28
CA PHE A 301 -10.78 -6.55 -11.24
C PHE A 301 -12.04 -6.91 -12.03
N ARG A 302 -12.16 -8.17 -12.47
CA ARG A 302 -13.36 -8.64 -13.17
C ARG A 302 -14.61 -8.59 -12.28
N ILE A 303 -14.49 -8.97 -11.01
CA ILE A 303 -15.59 -8.88 -10.04
C ILE A 303 -15.96 -7.42 -9.76
N GLN A 304 -14.97 -6.55 -9.56
CA GLN A 304 -15.20 -5.12 -9.34
C GLN A 304 -15.90 -4.47 -10.53
N MET A 305 -15.49 -4.81 -11.77
CA MET A 305 -16.19 -4.33 -12.97
C MET A 305 -17.66 -4.78 -12.99
N LYS A 306 -17.94 -6.06 -12.68
CA LYS A 306 -19.32 -6.57 -12.57
C LYS A 306 -20.11 -5.91 -11.45
N GLN A 307 -19.49 -5.59 -10.32
CA GLN A 307 -20.12 -4.86 -9.22
C GLN A 307 -20.48 -3.43 -9.64
N HIS A 308 -19.56 -2.72 -10.31
CA HIS A 308 -19.86 -1.41 -10.88
C HIS A 308 -21.00 -1.49 -11.91
N GLU A 309 -21.00 -2.52 -12.75
CA GLU A 309 -22.08 -2.78 -13.71
C GLU A 309 -23.43 -3.01 -13.00
N SER A 310 -23.45 -3.79 -11.91
CA SER A 310 -24.66 -3.98 -11.09
C SER A 310 -25.15 -2.66 -10.50
N THR A 311 -24.26 -1.87 -9.88
CA THR A 311 -24.63 -0.56 -9.31
C THR A 311 -25.14 0.39 -10.38
N TYR A 312 -24.59 0.32 -11.59
CA TYR A 312 -25.06 1.07 -12.74
C TYR A 312 -26.49 0.65 -13.11
N TRP A 313 -26.76 -0.65 -13.23
CA TRP A 313 -28.11 -1.15 -13.52
C TRP A 313 -29.12 -0.81 -12.42
N ASP A 314 -28.72 -0.83 -11.16
CA ASP A 314 -29.55 -0.42 -10.02
C ASP A 314 -29.91 1.07 -10.08
N LEU A 315 -28.95 1.94 -10.40
CA LEU A 315 -29.18 3.39 -10.59
C LEU A 315 -30.10 3.70 -11.76
N VAL A 316 -30.03 2.90 -12.84
CA VAL A 316 -30.96 2.99 -13.98
C VAL A 316 -32.37 2.55 -13.57
N ARG A 317 -32.50 1.44 -12.83
CA ARG A 317 -33.79 0.94 -12.31
C ARG A 317 -34.48 1.97 -11.41
N GLU A 318 -33.72 2.71 -10.62
CA GLU A 318 -34.23 3.74 -9.71
C GLU A 318 -34.48 5.11 -10.40
N GLY A 319 -34.19 5.24 -11.70
CA GLY A 319 -34.36 6.49 -12.45
C GLY A 319 -33.41 7.61 -12.06
N ARG A 320 -32.38 7.32 -11.25
CA ARG A 320 -31.38 8.29 -10.75
C ARG A 320 -30.15 8.38 -11.65
N TYR A 321 -30.10 7.59 -12.71
CA TYR A 321 -28.96 7.53 -13.61
C TYR A 321 -28.85 8.78 -14.49
N ARG A 322 -27.77 9.54 -14.31
CA ARG A 322 -27.39 10.66 -15.17
C ARG A 322 -26.40 10.18 -16.22
N ARG A 323 -26.76 10.29 -17.50
CA ARG A 323 -25.85 9.95 -18.61
C ARG A 323 -24.58 10.80 -18.50
N LEU A 324 -23.42 10.14 -18.46
CA LEU A 324 -22.09 10.79 -18.41
C LEU A 324 -21.84 11.69 -19.62
N CYS A 325 -22.48 11.40 -20.75
CA CYS A 325 -22.54 12.26 -21.93
C CYS A 325 -24.01 12.37 -22.36
N ALA A 326 -24.57 13.59 -22.29
CA ALA A 326 -26.00 13.80 -22.55
C ALA A 326 -26.34 13.96 -24.05
N THR A 327 -25.34 14.32 -24.88
CA THR A 327 -25.47 14.64 -26.30
C THR A 327 -24.49 13.84 -27.16
N SER A 328 -24.86 13.52 -28.41
CA SER A 328 -24.01 12.76 -29.37
C SER A 328 -22.63 13.40 -29.59
N ALA A 329 -22.58 14.74 -29.61
CA ALA A 329 -21.32 15.47 -29.73
C ALA A 329 -20.41 15.29 -28.49
N SER A 330 -21.00 15.17 -27.29
CA SER A 330 -20.24 14.94 -26.06
C SER A 330 -19.72 13.50 -25.95
N THR A 331 -20.46 12.53 -26.48
CA THR A 331 -19.99 11.14 -26.57
C THR A 331 -18.84 10.99 -27.57
N GLU A 332 -18.91 11.66 -28.73
CA GLU A 332 -17.83 11.66 -29.71
C GLU A 332 -16.57 12.37 -29.18
N ALA A 333 -16.73 13.47 -28.45
CA ALA A 333 -15.60 14.18 -27.83
C ALA A 333 -14.89 13.32 -26.77
N GLU A 334 -15.62 12.65 -25.89
CA GLU A 334 -15.03 11.73 -24.89
C GLU A 334 -14.46 10.46 -25.54
N TYR A 335 -15.10 9.92 -26.58
CA TYR A 335 -14.55 8.80 -27.36
C TYR A 335 -13.20 9.16 -27.99
N ASN A 336 -13.12 10.31 -28.67
CA ASN A 336 -11.88 10.80 -29.27
C ASN A 336 -10.81 11.05 -28.19
N ARG A 337 -11.19 11.60 -27.03
CA ARG A 337 -10.26 11.79 -25.91
C ARG A 337 -9.69 10.45 -25.41
N GLN A 338 -10.51 9.42 -25.25
CA GLN A 338 -10.04 8.09 -24.84
C GLN A 338 -9.17 7.44 -25.93
N MET A 339 -9.54 7.60 -27.20
CA MET A 339 -8.75 7.08 -28.33
C MET A 339 -7.36 7.71 -28.39
N THR A 340 -7.27 9.04 -28.26
CA THR A 340 -5.98 9.75 -28.18
C THR A 340 -5.15 9.27 -26.98
N ARG A 341 -5.78 9.02 -25.82
CA ARG A 341 -5.06 8.47 -24.66
C ARG A 341 -4.52 7.07 -24.93
N VAL A 342 -5.30 6.18 -25.53
CA VAL A 342 -4.85 4.83 -25.91
C VAL A 342 -3.69 4.90 -26.89
N GLN A 343 -3.75 5.78 -27.91
CA GLN A 343 -2.65 6.00 -28.86
C GLN A 343 -1.39 6.54 -28.17
N THR A 344 -1.52 7.49 -27.24
CA THR A 344 -0.37 7.99 -26.47
C THR A 344 0.26 6.90 -25.60
N LEU A 345 -0.54 6.06 -24.94
CA LEU A 345 -0.05 4.94 -24.14
C LEU A 345 0.64 3.88 -25.01
N LEU A 346 0.09 3.58 -26.19
CA LEU A 346 0.73 2.69 -27.16
C LEU A 346 2.10 3.24 -27.57
N SER A 347 2.19 4.54 -27.89
CA SER A 347 3.46 5.18 -28.26
C SER A 347 4.50 5.17 -27.13
N ILE A 348 4.06 5.21 -25.86
CA ILE A 348 4.94 5.08 -24.68
C ILE A 348 5.42 3.64 -24.54
N VAL A 349 4.54 2.66 -24.72
CA VAL A 349 4.91 1.24 -24.69
C VAL A 349 5.89 0.91 -25.82
N GLU A 350 5.67 1.42 -27.04
CA GLU A 350 6.59 1.26 -28.17
C GLU A 350 7.97 1.86 -27.87
N LYS A 351 8.03 3.05 -27.27
CA LYS A 351 9.31 3.66 -26.83
C LYS A 351 10.00 2.83 -25.75
N LEU A 352 9.25 2.34 -24.76
CA LEU A 352 9.80 1.48 -23.70
C LEU A 352 10.28 0.13 -24.24
N GLU A 353 9.64 -0.42 -25.27
CA GLU A 353 10.10 -1.63 -25.95
C GLU A 353 11.40 -1.40 -26.75
N ILE A 354 11.60 -0.20 -27.31
CA ILE A 354 12.83 0.20 -28.00
C ILE A 354 13.96 0.43 -26.98
N ASP A 355 13.69 1.15 -25.90
CA ASP A 355 14.68 1.52 -24.89
C ASP A 355 15.10 0.32 -24.03
N PHE A 356 14.19 -0.63 -23.80
CA PHE A 356 14.41 -1.79 -22.92
C PHE A 356 13.90 -3.10 -23.53
N PRO A 357 14.68 -3.75 -24.42
CA PRO A 357 14.26 -4.98 -25.09
C PRO A 357 14.04 -6.17 -24.15
N GLN A 358 14.58 -6.11 -22.93
CA GLN A 358 14.41 -7.14 -21.89
C GLN A 358 12.99 -7.15 -21.28
N ILE A 359 12.29 -6.01 -21.28
CA ILE A 359 10.96 -5.82 -20.67
C ILE A 359 9.84 -6.15 -21.68
N ARG A 360 10.19 -6.41 -22.94
CA ARG A 360 9.24 -6.71 -24.02
C ARG A 360 8.30 -7.86 -23.71
N ARG A 361 8.76 -8.88 -22.96
CA ARG A 361 7.91 -10.00 -22.53
C ARG A 361 6.86 -9.59 -21.50
N ASP A 362 7.22 -8.67 -20.61
CA ASP A 362 6.34 -8.22 -19.52
C ASP A 362 5.36 -7.14 -19.99
N LEU A 363 5.73 -6.35 -21.02
CA LEU A 363 4.87 -5.33 -21.63
C LEU A 363 3.90 -5.89 -22.69
N PHE A 364 4.12 -7.11 -23.17
CA PHE A 364 3.26 -7.74 -24.17
C PHE A 364 1.76 -7.80 -23.80
N PRO A 365 1.35 -8.17 -22.57
CA PRO A 365 -0.06 -8.18 -22.19
C PRO A 365 -0.69 -6.78 -22.21
N VAL A 366 0.06 -5.76 -21.81
CA VAL A 366 -0.40 -4.36 -21.80
C VAL A 366 -0.56 -3.85 -23.23
N ARG A 367 0.42 -4.11 -24.08
CA ARG A 367 0.37 -3.81 -25.52
C ARG A 367 -0.83 -4.49 -26.18
N HIS A 368 -1.02 -5.78 -25.94
CA HIS A 368 -2.15 -6.54 -26.51
C HIS A 368 -3.52 -5.97 -26.09
N ILE A 369 -3.66 -5.54 -24.83
CA ILE A 369 -4.89 -4.90 -24.34
C ILE A 369 -5.10 -3.53 -25.00
N LEU A 370 -4.05 -2.72 -25.15
CA LEU A 370 -4.13 -1.40 -25.80
C LEU A 370 -4.44 -1.51 -27.29
N GLU A 371 -3.82 -2.45 -28.01
CA GLU A 371 -4.12 -2.75 -29.42
C GLU A 371 -5.57 -3.23 -29.60
N LYS A 372 -6.06 -4.12 -28.72
CA LYS A 372 -7.45 -4.59 -28.73
C LYS A 372 -8.46 -3.47 -28.47
N ARG A 373 -8.08 -2.43 -27.73
CA ARG A 373 -8.91 -1.23 -27.48
C ARG A 373 -8.87 -0.25 -28.65
N LEU A 374 -7.79 -0.22 -29.43
CA LEU A 374 -7.61 0.64 -30.60
C LEU A 374 -8.34 0.09 -31.84
N HIS A 375 -8.40 -1.24 -31.97
CA HIS A 375 -9.08 -1.94 -33.06
C HIS A 375 -10.16 -2.89 -32.54
N PRO A 376 -11.34 -2.38 -32.14
CA PRO A 376 -12.46 -3.24 -31.76
C PRO A 376 -13.11 -3.98 -32.95
N GLU A 377 -12.88 -3.57 -34.21
CA GLU A 377 -13.66 -4.02 -35.38
C GLU A 377 -13.03 -5.09 -36.29
N THR A 378 -11.81 -5.59 -36.02
CA THR A 378 -11.25 -6.66 -36.90
C THR A 378 -11.71 -8.08 -36.54
N LEU A 379 -12.56 -8.27 -35.53
CA LEU A 379 -13.15 -9.58 -35.21
C LEU A 379 -14.59 -9.44 -34.68
N SER A 380 -15.50 -8.94 -35.51
CA SER A 380 -16.94 -9.15 -35.32
C SER A 380 -17.65 -9.43 -36.64
N SER A 381 -17.70 -10.72 -37.00
CA SER A 381 -18.88 -11.47 -37.46
C SER A 381 -18.44 -12.67 -38.32
N PRO A 382 -19.27 -13.72 -38.49
CA PRO A 382 -19.98 -14.47 -37.46
C PRO A 382 -19.90 -15.99 -37.72
N THR A 383 -19.94 -16.81 -36.67
CA THR A 383 -20.70 -18.07 -36.72
C THR A 383 -21.15 -18.40 -35.30
N GLU A 384 -22.39 -18.04 -35.03
CA GLU A 384 -23.26 -18.85 -34.19
C GLU A 384 -23.30 -20.26 -34.79
N ASP A 385 -22.95 -21.27 -34.00
CA ASP A 385 -23.57 -22.59 -33.96
C ASP A 385 -22.66 -23.55 -33.19
N THR A 386 -23.06 -23.86 -31.95
CA THR A 386 -23.25 -25.22 -31.45
C THR A 386 -23.51 -25.16 -29.94
N PHE A 387 -24.80 -25.08 -29.61
CA PHE A 387 -25.28 -25.73 -28.40
C PHE A 387 -24.96 -27.23 -28.48
N THR A 388 -24.83 -27.84 -27.30
CA THR A 388 -24.93 -29.27 -27.01
C THR A 388 -23.69 -30.14 -27.31
N THR A 389 -22.97 -30.56 -26.26
CA THR A 389 -23.14 -31.90 -25.66
C THR A 389 -21.93 -32.24 -24.80
N ILE A 390 -22.18 -32.36 -23.49
CA ILE A 390 -21.33 -33.11 -22.56
C ILE A 390 -21.36 -34.59 -22.96
N PRO A 391 -20.21 -35.30 -22.98
CA PRO A 391 -20.23 -36.71 -22.65
C PRO A 391 -19.42 -37.00 -21.39
N ARG A 392 -20.11 -37.73 -20.51
CA ARG A 392 -19.63 -38.32 -19.26
C ARG A 392 -18.47 -39.28 -19.51
N ARG A 393 -17.54 -39.27 -18.56
CA ARG A 393 -16.58 -40.34 -18.23
C ARG A 393 -17.29 -41.69 -18.07
N PRO A 394 -16.67 -42.80 -18.50
CA PRO A 394 -16.82 -44.09 -17.82
C PRO A 394 -15.58 -44.46 -17.00
N LEU A 395 -15.86 -45.06 -15.85
CA LEU A 395 -14.94 -45.70 -14.91
C LEU A 395 -14.59 -47.12 -15.40
N GLU A 396 -13.34 -47.52 -15.23
CA GLU A 396 -12.81 -48.89 -15.04
C GLU A 396 -11.27 -48.69 -14.99
N GLY A 397 -10.48 -49.00 -13.97
CA GLY A 397 -10.65 -49.97 -12.88
C GLY A 397 -9.88 -51.25 -13.22
N GLU A 398 -8.55 -51.26 -13.02
CA GLU A 398 -7.79 -52.38 -12.41
C GLU A 398 -6.26 -52.18 -12.55
N GLN A 399 -5.57 -52.28 -11.40
CA GLN A 399 -4.12 -52.52 -11.32
C GLN A 399 -3.84 -54.01 -11.64
N PRO A 400 -2.58 -54.44 -11.87
CA PRO A 400 -1.69 -54.70 -10.74
C PRO A 400 -0.20 -54.33 -10.95
N VAL A 401 0.45 -54.06 -9.82
CA VAL A 401 1.91 -53.97 -9.54
C VAL A 401 2.34 -55.36 -8.96
N PRO A 402 3.59 -55.71 -8.60
CA PRO A 402 4.97 -55.35 -9.00
C PRO A 402 5.84 -56.58 -9.40
N GLY A 403 7.07 -56.33 -9.89
CA GLY A 403 8.14 -57.34 -9.90
C GLY A 403 9.49 -56.85 -10.43
N THR A 404 10.36 -56.36 -9.54
CA THR A 404 11.83 -56.28 -9.68
C THR A 404 12.45 -57.69 -9.63
N PRO A 405 13.79 -57.88 -9.71
CA PRO A 405 14.82 -57.31 -10.59
C PRO A 405 15.69 -58.44 -11.25
N GLN A 406 16.46 -58.17 -12.30
CA GLN A 406 17.57 -59.05 -12.69
C GLN A 406 18.84 -58.28 -13.03
N THR A 407 19.82 -58.49 -12.16
CA THR A 407 21.27 -58.42 -12.32
C THR A 407 21.73 -59.19 -13.55
N THR A 408 22.64 -58.64 -14.34
CA THR A 408 23.75 -59.40 -14.94
C THR A 408 24.93 -58.48 -15.16
N ALA A 409 26.03 -58.84 -14.51
CA ALA A 409 27.37 -58.30 -14.70
C ALA A 409 28.04 -58.95 -15.92
N GLN A 410 29.25 -58.48 -16.22
CA GLN A 410 30.25 -58.88 -17.24
C GLN A 410 30.33 -57.89 -18.41
N ASN A 411 31.48 -57.42 -18.86
CA ASN A 411 32.87 -57.65 -18.45
C ASN A 411 33.72 -56.50 -19.00
N GLU A 412 34.79 -56.21 -18.27
CA GLU A 412 36.16 -55.92 -18.74
C GLU A 412 36.39 -55.82 -20.27
N GLU A 413 37.02 -54.73 -20.74
CA GLU A 413 38.31 -54.81 -21.47
C GLU A 413 38.96 -53.42 -21.70
N ARG A 414 40.13 -53.27 -21.06
CA ARG A 414 41.37 -52.62 -21.52
C ARG A 414 41.32 -51.72 -22.77
N LYS A 415 41.70 -50.45 -22.58
CA LYS A 415 42.94 -49.87 -23.14
C LYS A 415 43.35 -48.59 -22.42
#